data_AF-A0A7V4PPW9-F1
#
_entry.id   AF-A0A7V4PPW9-F1
#
_cell.length_a   1.000
_cell.length_b   1.000
_cell.length_c   1.000
_cell.angle_alpha   90.00
_cell.angle_beta   90.00
_cell.angle_gamma   90.00
#
_symmetry.space_group_name_H-M   'P 1'
#
loop_
_entity.id
_entity.type
_entity.pdbx_description
1 polymer ?
#
loop_
_entity_poly.entity_id
_entity_poly.type
_entity_poly.pdbx_seq_one_letter_code
_entity_poly.pdbx_strand_id
1 'polypeptide(L)'
;MADRFEDHCWKDLVGEEILAVYKHYQRETYIGKNPALLAIDLYNLVYRGGPKPVSEAVREFPSSCGIYAHQAIKPTQELFALARARKLPVIYTTTETRKEVKPTTVQATNRRSRESQREDYEIYEAFKPEAGDLVIYKERASGFFGTPLVAHLTRMGIDSLIVCGESTSGCVRASVVDAYSYG
;
A
#
# COMPACT_ATOMS: atom_id res chain seq x y z
N MET A 1 22.84 19.32 13.40
CA MET A 1 21.98 18.65 12.40
C MET A 1 20.69 18.29 13.13
N ALA A 2 19.53 18.54 12.55
CA ALA A 2 18.28 18.03 13.12
C ALA A 2 18.34 16.50 13.11
N ASP A 3 18.00 15.85 14.22
CA ASP A 3 17.97 14.40 14.31
C ASP A 3 16.94 13.86 13.30
N ARG A 4 17.40 13.06 12.33
CA ARG A 4 16.52 12.46 11.31
C ARG A 4 15.62 11.39 11.90
N PHE A 5 15.94 10.88 13.09
CA PHE A 5 15.13 9.88 13.77
C PHE A 5 13.71 10.38 14.05
N GLU A 6 13.56 11.67 14.36
CA GLU A 6 12.29 12.28 14.76
C GLU A 6 11.64 13.14 13.66
N ASP A 7 12.20 13.13 12.44
CA ASP A 7 11.60 13.82 11.30
C ASP A 7 10.63 12.91 10.54
N HIS A 8 9.50 12.59 11.18
CA HIS A 8 8.43 11.77 10.62
C HIS A 8 7.06 12.45 10.73
N CYS A 9 6.07 11.95 9.97
CA CYS A 9 4.73 12.54 9.85
C CYS A 9 3.87 12.51 11.13
N TRP A 10 4.41 12.01 12.25
CA TRP A 10 3.72 11.91 13.54
C TRP A 10 4.45 12.66 14.66
N LYS A 11 5.53 13.39 14.35
CA LYS A 11 6.34 14.09 15.36
C LYS A 11 5.53 15.05 16.24
N ASP A 12 4.47 15.63 15.68
CA ASP A 12 3.56 16.54 16.40
C ASP A 12 2.55 15.80 17.32
N LEU A 13 2.44 14.48 17.20
CA LEU A 13 1.55 13.63 18.01
C LEU A 13 2.32 12.83 19.08
N VAL A 14 3.65 12.70 18.94
CA VAL A 14 4.47 11.89 19.84
C VAL A 14 5.09 12.79 20.90
N GLY A 15 4.55 12.74 22.13
CA GLY A 15 5.06 13.52 23.26
C GLY A 15 6.40 13.01 23.82
N GLU A 16 7.06 13.81 24.65
CA GLU A 16 8.39 13.55 25.20
C GLU A 16 8.53 12.18 25.91
N GLU A 17 7.50 11.74 26.63
CA GLU A 17 7.50 10.43 27.30
C GLU A 17 7.55 9.27 26.30
N ILE A 18 6.76 9.35 25.22
CA ILE A 18 6.76 8.31 24.19
C ILE A 18 8.10 8.34 23.44
N LEU A 19 8.64 9.53 23.15
CA LEU A 19 9.98 9.68 22.56
C LEU A 19 11.07 9.06 23.45
N ALA A 20 10.97 9.23 24.77
CA ALA A 20 11.91 8.64 25.71
C ALA A 20 11.91 7.10 25.66
N VAL A 21 10.77 6.47 25.35
CA VAL A 21 10.68 5.03 25.07
C VAL A 21 11.22 4.71 23.68
N TYR A 22 10.83 5.48 22.66
CA TYR A 22 11.16 5.22 21.26
C TYR A 22 12.64 5.41 20.92
N LYS A 23 13.38 6.27 21.63
CA LYS A 23 14.82 6.52 21.39
C LYS A 23 15.67 5.25 21.32
N HIS A 24 15.26 4.20 22.04
CA HIS A 24 15.95 2.91 22.05
C HIS A 24 15.80 2.11 20.74
N TYR A 25 14.89 2.53 19.86
CA TYR A 25 14.69 1.97 18.53
C TYR A 25 15.37 2.80 17.43
N GLN A 26 16.12 3.84 17.78
CA GLN A 26 16.89 4.64 16.83
C GLN A 26 17.87 3.77 16.06
N ARG A 27 17.76 3.85 14.73
CA ARG A 27 18.60 3.12 13.80
C ARG A 27 18.69 3.86 12.48
N GLU A 28 19.79 3.67 11.77
CA GLU A 28 19.87 4.09 10.38
C GLU A 28 18.93 3.22 9.54
N THR A 29 18.04 3.86 8.79
CA THR A 29 17.22 3.18 7.78
C THR A 29 18.04 3.04 6.50
N TYR A 30 17.93 1.88 5.85
CA TYR A 30 18.63 1.60 4.61
C TYR A 30 17.71 0.87 3.63
N ILE A 31 18.13 0.84 2.36
CA ILE A 31 17.55 -0.02 1.33
C ILE A 31 18.57 -1.10 1.05
N GLY A 32 18.13 -2.36 1.08
CA GLY A 32 18.94 -3.54 0.81
C GLY A 32 19.48 -3.61 -0.61
N LYS A 33 20.20 -4.68 -0.91
CA LYS A 33 20.91 -4.87 -2.19
C LYS A 33 19.95 -5.20 -3.33
N ASN A 34 18.81 -5.81 -3.04
CA ASN A 34 17.85 -6.27 -4.03
C ASN A 34 16.42 -5.84 -3.64
N PRO A 35 16.10 -4.53 -3.78
CA PRO A 35 14.79 -4.04 -3.41
C PRO A 35 13.73 -4.29 -4.49
N ALA A 36 12.48 -4.42 -4.07
CA ALA A 36 11.30 -4.37 -4.95
C ALA A 36 10.33 -3.26 -4.54
N LEU A 37 9.56 -2.77 -5.50
CA LEU A 37 8.42 -1.87 -5.27
C LEU A 37 7.16 -2.71 -5.06
N LEU A 38 6.51 -2.56 -3.89
CA LEU A 38 5.21 -3.13 -3.59
C LEU A 38 4.15 -2.01 -3.61
N ALA A 39 3.27 -2.05 -4.61
CA ALA A 39 2.18 -1.11 -4.81
C ALA A 39 0.85 -1.72 -4.35
N ILE A 40 0.33 -1.21 -3.24
CA ILE A 40 -0.79 -1.81 -2.53
C ILE A 40 -2.10 -1.13 -2.92
N ASP A 41 -2.99 -1.90 -3.55
CA ASP A 41 -4.39 -1.56 -3.76
C ASP A 41 -4.61 -0.19 -4.43
N LEU A 42 -3.73 0.17 -5.38
CA LEU A 42 -3.87 1.38 -6.21
C LEU A 42 -5.03 1.24 -7.22
N TYR A 43 -6.17 0.70 -6.80
CA TYR A 43 -7.31 0.40 -7.67
C TYR A 43 -8.26 1.59 -7.87
N ASN A 44 -9.14 1.49 -8.87
CA ASN A 44 -10.08 2.57 -9.22
C ASN A 44 -10.92 3.07 -8.04
N LEU A 45 -11.33 2.15 -7.14
CA LEU A 45 -12.25 2.43 -6.05
C LEU A 45 -11.81 3.57 -5.13
N VAL A 46 -10.50 3.73 -4.84
CA VAL A 46 -10.02 4.79 -3.94
C VAL A 46 -9.96 6.17 -4.56
N TYR A 47 -9.96 6.26 -5.89
CA TYR A 47 -9.87 7.52 -6.62
C TYR A 47 -11.24 8.10 -6.97
N ARG A 48 -12.33 7.34 -6.76
CA ARG A 48 -13.71 7.79 -7.04
C ARG A 48 -14.09 9.03 -6.24
N GLY A 49 -14.92 9.88 -6.82
CA GLY A 49 -15.35 11.15 -6.20
C GLY A 49 -14.39 12.33 -6.41
N GLY A 50 -13.20 12.09 -6.98
CA GLY A 50 -12.25 13.14 -7.33
C GLY A 50 -11.48 13.72 -6.14
N PRO A 51 -10.72 14.80 -6.35
CA PRO A 51 -9.86 15.42 -5.34
C PRO A 51 -10.65 16.28 -4.33
N LYS A 52 -11.71 15.73 -3.75
CA LYS A 52 -12.54 16.39 -2.74
C LYS A 52 -12.06 16.08 -1.32
N PRO A 53 -12.38 16.92 -0.32
CA PRO A 53 -12.20 16.53 1.09
C PRO A 53 -12.76 15.13 1.34
N VAL A 54 -12.03 14.30 2.08
CA VAL A 54 -12.42 12.90 2.32
C VAL A 54 -13.83 12.82 2.90
N SER A 55 -14.17 13.70 3.84
CA SER A 55 -15.49 13.81 4.48
C SER A 55 -16.65 14.10 3.52
N GLU A 56 -16.37 14.63 2.34
CA GLU A 56 -17.35 14.86 1.26
C GLU A 56 -17.38 13.67 0.30
N ALA A 57 -16.21 13.21 -0.16
CA ALA A 57 -16.09 12.10 -1.10
C ALA A 57 -16.75 10.81 -0.57
N VAL A 58 -16.56 10.51 0.71
CA VAL A 58 -17.07 9.26 1.33
C VAL A 58 -18.59 9.22 1.50
N ARG A 59 -19.29 10.35 1.35
CA ARG A 59 -20.76 10.38 1.39
C ARG A 59 -21.36 9.61 0.22
N GLU A 60 -20.71 9.69 -0.94
CA GLU A 60 -21.12 9.00 -2.15
C GLU A 60 -20.27 7.76 -2.45
N PHE A 61 -18.96 7.85 -2.17
CA PHE A 61 -17.97 6.80 -2.43
C PHE A 61 -17.26 6.39 -1.13
N PRO A 62 -17.83 5.50 -0.31
CA PRO A 62 -17.31 5.17 1.03
C PRO A 62 -15.88 4.62 1.09
N SER A 63 -15.35 4.17 -0.05
CA SER A 63 -13.99 3.67 -0.18
C SER A 63 -13.00 4.68 -0.75
N SER A 64 -13.45 5.89 -1.09
CA SER A 64 -12.59 6.95 -1.61
C SER A 64 -11.61 7.44 -0.55
N CYS A 65 -10.38 7.68 -0.97
CA CYS A 65 -9.37 8.39 -0.19
C CYS A 65 -9.31 9.89 -0.54
N GLY A 66 -10.25 10.38 -1.36
CA GLY A 66 -10.45 11.79 -1.69
C GLY A 66 -9.18 12.52 -2.12
N ILE A 67 -9.03 13.75 -1.65
CA ILE A 67 -7.92 14.64 -1.98
C ILE A 67 -6.54 14.01 -1.77
N TYR A 68 -6.37 13.16 -0.76
CA TYR A 68 -5.07 12.54 -0.46
C TYR A 68 -4.65 11.51 -1.51
N ALA A 69 -5.58 10.66 -1.99
CA ALA A 69 -5.27 9.74 -3.09
C ALA A 69 -4.88 10.51 -4.35
N HIS A 70 -5.59 11.58 -4.67
CA HIS A 70 -5.31 12.40 -5.86
C HIS A 70 -3.98 13.15 -5.75
N GLN A 71 -3.65 13.71 -4.59
CA GLN A 71 -2.35 14.35 -4.34
C GLN A 71 -1.19 13.35 -4.38
N ALA A 72 -1.42 12.10 -4.00
CA ALA A 72 -0.42 11.05 -4.06
C ALA A 72 -0.13 10.56 -5.50
N ILE A 73 -0.93 10.95 -6.51
CA ILE A 73 -0.75 10.44 -7.88
C ILE A 73 0.63 10.78 -8.43
N LYS A 74 0.98 12.07 -8.47
CA LYS A 74 2.24 12.52 -9.05
C LYS A 74 3.47 11.94 -8.31
N PRO A 75 3.57 12.00 -6.97
CA PRO A 75 4.69 11.36 -6.26
C PRO A 75 4.77 9.85 -6.49
N THR A 76 3.63 9.17 -6.60
CA THR A 76 3.61 7.73 -6.90
C THR A 76 4.11 7.46 -8.32
N GLN A 77 3.69 8.25 -9.32
CA GLN A 77 4.23 8.12 -10.69
C GLN A 77 5.74 8.35 -10.76
N GLU A 78 6.27 9.32 -10.01
CA GLU A 78 7.71 9.57 -9.89
C GLU A 78 8.44 8.37 -9.27
N LEU A 79 7.85 7.75 -8.24
CA LEU A 79 8.37 6.52 -7.63
C LEU A 79 8.39 5.35 -8.61
N PHE A 80 7.31 5.14 -9.37
CA PHE A 80 7.26 4.11 -10.41
C PHE A 80 8.31 4.35 -11.49
N ALA A 81 8.42 5.58 -12.00
CA ALA A 81 9.43 5.94 -12.99
C ALA A 81 10.84 5.65 -12.49
N LEU A 82 11.14 5.96 -11.22
CA LEU A 82 12.43 5.66 -10.61
C LEU A 82 12.66 4.15 -10.48
N ALA A 83 11.68 3.39 -9.98
CA ALA A 83 11.77 1.94 -9.85
C ALA A 83 12.05 1.28 -11.21
N ARG A 84 11.35 1.71 -12.26
CA ARG A 84 11.56 1.26 -13.64
C ARG A 84 12.94 1.60 -14.17
N ALA A 85 13.38 2.85 -14.01
CA ALA A 85 14.70 3.28 -14.45
C ALA A 85 15.83 2.48 -13.78
N ARG A 86 15.60 1.99 -12.55
CA ARG A 86 16.52 1.13 -11.80
C ARG A 86 16.26 -0.36 -11.98
N LYS A 87 15.31 -0.75 -12.84
CA LYS A 87 14.92 -2.14 -13.12
C LYS A 87 14.54 -2.92 -11.86
N LEU A 88 13.95 -2.24 -10.89
CA LEU A 88 13.42 -2.90 -9.69
C LEU A 88 12.19 -3.72 -10.08
N PRO A 89 12.01 -4.92 -9.51
CA PRO A 89 10.75 -5.64 -9.63
C PRO A 89 9.59 -4.79 -9.09
N VAL A 90 8.49 -4.73 -9.83
CA VAL A 90 7.27 -4.04 -9.42
C VAL A 90 6.17 -5.07 -9.21
N ILE A 91 5.58 -5.01 -8.02
CA ILE A 91 4.60 -5.97 -7.54
C ILE A 91 3.39 -5.18 -7.09
N TYR A 92 2.22 -5.54 -7.59
CA TYR A 92 0.94 -4.96 -7.18
C TYR A 92 0.20 -5.91 -6.26
N THR A 93 -0.61 -5.35 -5.37
CA THR A 93 -1.72 -6.09 -4.79
C THR A 93 -3.04 -5.50 -5.27
N THR A 94 -4.04 -6.36 -5.44
CA THR A 94 -5.43 -5.93 -5.59
C THR A 94 -6.38 -6.98 -4.99
N THR A 95 -7.65 -6.63 -4.88
CA THR A 95 -8.71 -7.53 -4.40
C THR A 95 -8.95 -8.66 -5.39
N GLU A 96 -9.14 -9.88 -4.87
CA GLU A 96 -9.54 -11.02 -5.68
C GLU A 96 -10.92 -10.81 -6.34
N THR A 97 -11.01 -11.05 -7.65
CA THR A 97 -12.22 -10.78 -8.47
C THR A 97 -12.77 -12.02 -9.17
N ARG A 98 -12.21 -13.21 -8.87
CA ARG A 98 -12.75 -14.50 -9.27
C ARG A 98 -14.18 -14.70 -8.75
N LYS A 99 -15.02 -15.37 -9.54
CA LYS A 99 -16.46 -15.52 -9.27
C LYS A 99 -16.73 -16.35 -8.01
N GLU A 100 -15.78 -17.17 -7.61
CA GLU A 100 -15.83 -18.06 -6.46
C GLU A 100 -15.67 -17.31 -5.13
N VAL A 101 -15.11 -16.09 -5.17
CA VAL A 101 -14.89 -15.29 -3.96
C VAL A 101 -16.20 -14.76 -3.41
N LYS A 102 -16.33 -14.89 -2.09
CA LYS A 102 -17.49 -14.45 -1.31
C LYS A 102 -17.08 -13.33 -0.37
N PRO A 103 -17.11 -12.07 -0.83
CA PRO A 103 -16.69 -10.92 -0.02
C PRO A 103 -17.56 -10.70 1.23
N THR A 104 -18.71 -11.40 1.33
CA THR A 104 -19.56 -11.41 2.53
C THR A 104 -19.02 -12.29 3.66
N THR A 105 -18.12 -13.24 3.38
CA THR A 105 -17.52 -14.14 4.38
C THR A 105 -16.05 -13.82 4.67
N VAL A 106 -15.31 -13.40 3.64
CA VAL A 106 -13.89 -13.08 3.72
C VAL A 106 -13.72 -11.68 3.15
N GLN A 107 -13.42 -10.73 4.03
CA GLN A 107 -13.24 -9.32 3.70
C GLN A 107 -11.96 -8.75 4.31
N ALA A 108 -11.34 -7.81 3.61
CA ALA A 108 -10.18 -7.07 4.09
C ALA A 108 -10.53 -6.08 5.21
N THR A 109 -11.75 -5.56 5.21
CA THR A 109 -12.27 -4.62 6.21
C THR A 109 -13.71 -4.96 6.57
N ASN A 110 -14.19 -4.55 7.74
CA ASN A 110 -15.62 -4.63 8.10
C ASN A 110 -16.40 -3.38 7.65
N ARG A 111 -15.94 -2.68 6.61
CA ARG A 111 -16.63 -1.51 6.05
C ARG A 111 -17.95 -1.97 5.46
N ARG A 112 -19.03 -1.22 5.69
CA ARG A 112 -20.29 -1.41 4.96
C ARG A 112 -20.04 -1.02 3.50
N SER A 113 -19.79 -2.01 2.64
CA SER A 113 -19.60 -1.78 1.22
C SER A 113 -20.94 -1.65 0.52
N ARG A 114 -20.95 -0.86 -0.55
CA ARG A 114 -21.96 -0.99 -1.60
C ARG A 114 -21.52 -2.12 -2.54
N GLU A 115 -22.44 -2.58 -3.38
CA GLU A 115 -22.09 -3.49 -4.47
C GLU A 115 -20.96 -2.87 -5.31
N SER A 116 -19.86 -3.62 -5.46
CA SER A 116 -18.65 -3.23 -6.18
C SER A 116 -18.52 -4.08 -7.42
N GLN A 117 -18.08 -3.47 -8.53
CA GLN A 117 -17.85 -4.18 -9.78
C GLN A 117 -16.39 -4.65 -9.87
N ARG A 118 -16.08 -5.52 -10.83
CA ARG A 118 -14.71 -6.01 -11.01
C ARG A 118 -13.76 -4.85 -11.33
N GLU A 119 -14.25 -3.90 -12.12
CA GLU A 119 -13.55 -2.70 -12.59
C GLU A 119 -13.19 -1.76 -11.43
N ASP A 120 -13.92 -1.80 -10.31
CA ASP A 120 -13.56 -1.02 -9.11
C ASP A 120 -12.21 -1.48 -8.54
N TYR A 121 -11.85 -2.76 -8.74
CA TYR A 121 -10.62 -3.39 -8.25
C TYR A 121 -9.51 -3.47 -9.30
N GLU A 122 -9.73 -2.96 -10.51
CA GLU A 122 -8.65 -2.79 -11.49
C GLU A 122 -7.68 -1.69 -11.02
N ILE A 123 -6.39 -1.90 -11.27
CA ILE A 123 -5.36 -0.91 -10.96
C ILE A 123 -5.66 0.37 -11.74
N TYR A 124 -5.63 1.49 -11.04
CA TYR A 124 -5.94 2.81 -11.57
C TYR A 124 -5.02 3.14 -12.75
N GLU A 125 -5.58 3.71 -13.82
CA GLU A 125 -4.90 3.87 -15.11
C GLU A 125 -3.55 4.60 -15.00
N ALA A 126 -3.40 5.51 -14.05
CA ALA A 126 -2.14 6.22 -13.81
C ALA A 126 -0.96 5.33 -13.37
N PHE A 127 -1.25 4.10 -12.92
CA PHE A 127 -0.28 3.09 -12.44
C PHE A 127 -0.51 1.73 -13.11
N LYS A 128 -1.03 1.74 -14.34
CA LYS A 128 -1.34 0.51 -15.07
C LYS A 128 -0.15 -0.46 -15.07
N PRO A 129 -0.35 -1.74 -14.69
CA PRO A 129 0.70 -2.74 -14.77
C PRO A 129 1.26 -2.88 -16.18
N GLU A 130 2.58 -3.01 -16.26
CA GLU A 130 3.35 -3.25 -17.47
C GLU A 130 3.68 -4.74 -17.64
N ALA A 131 4.13 -5.12 -18.84
CA ALA A 131 4.59 -6.47 -19.08
C ALA A 131 5.77 -6.83 -18.16
N GLY A 132 5.65 -7.95 -17.45
CA GLY A 132 6.66 -8.42 -16.48
C GLY A 132 6.37 -8.05 -15.03
N ASP A 133 5.37 -7.20 -14.78
CA ASP A 133 4.90 -6.94 -13.43
C ASP A 133 4.18 -8.14 -12.82
N LEU A 134 4.30 -8.27 -11.50
CA LEU A 134 3.56 -9.28 -10.74
C LEU A 134 2.32 -8.64 -10.12
N VAL A 135 1.15 -9.24 -10.31
CA VAL A 135 -0.09 -8.82 -9.62
C VAL A 135 -0.52 -9.94 -8.67
N ILE A 136 -0.60 -9.61 -7.38
CA ILE A 136 -1.07 -10.50 -6.32
C ILE A 136 -2.52 -10.16 -5.96
N TYR A 137 -3.40 -11.14 -6.11
CA TYR A 137 -4.79 -11.03 -5.68
C TYR A 137 -4.94 -11.46 -4.22
N LYS A 138 -5.66 -10.69 -3.42
CA LYS A 138 -5.84 -10.93 -1.99
C LYS A 138 -7.29 -10.73 -1.53
N GLU A 139 -7.66 -11.41 -0.46
CA GLU A 139 -8.99 -11.29 0.16
C GLU A 139 -8.92 -10.61 1.55
N ARG A 140 -7.71 -10.37 2.08
CA ARG A 140 -7.46 -9.71 3.37
C ARG A 140 -6.67 -8.42 3.19
N ALA A 141 -6.51 -7.67 4.30
CA ALA A 141 -5.84 -6.38 4.29
C ALA A 141 -4.38 -6.50 3.81
N SER A 142 -3.62 -7.40 4.42
CA SER A 142 -2.23 -7.64 4.04
C SER A 142 -2.11 -8.35 2.69
N GLY A 143 -1.18 -7.89 1.85
CA GLY A 143 -0.77 -8.57 0.63
C GLY A 143 -0.10 -9.92 0.85
N PHE A 144 0.34 -10.22 2.08
CA PHE A 144 1.00 -11.47 2.44
C PHE A 144 0.03 -12.53 2.94
N PHE A 145 -1.05 -12.10 3.60
CA PHE A 145 -1.94 -13.02 4.30
C PHE A 145 -2.75 -13.87 3.32
N GLY A 146 -2.43 -15.17 3.27
CA GLY A 146 -3.12 -16.13 2.41
C GLY A 146 -2.80 -15.99 0.92
N THR A 147 -1.68 -15.33 0.56
CA THR A 147 -1.24 -15.16 -0.83
C THR A 147 0.14 -15.79 -1.06
N PRO A 148 0.59 -15.99 -2.32
CA PRO A 148 1.93 -16.50 -2.59
C PRO A 148 3.03 -15.41 -2.55
N LEU A 149 2.75 -14.19 -2.06
CA LEU A 149 3.68 -13.07 -2.15
C LEU A 149 5.06 -13.40 -1.55
N VAL A 150 5.13 -14.03 -0.37
CA VAL A 150 6.39 -14.46 0.25
C VAL A 150 7.20 -15.34 -0.70
N ALA A 151 6.56 -16.36 -1.29
CA ALA A 151 7.23 -17.28 -2.20
C ALA A 151 7.74 -16.60 -3.48
N HIS A 152 7.08 -15.54 -3.95
CA HIS A 152 7.59 -14.72 -5.06
C HIS A 152 8.81 -13.89 -4.63
N LEU A 153 8.73 -13.20 -3.50
CA LEU A 153 9.81 -12.37 -2.96
C LEU A 153 11.07 -13.19 -2.68
N THR A 154 10.94 -14.33 -2.01
CA THR A 154 12.06 -15.25 -1.74
C THR A 154 12.71 -15.75 -3.04
N ARG A 155 11.91 -16.11 -4.05
CA ARG A 155 12.42 -16.58 -5.34
C ARG A 155 13.17 -15.50 -6.11
N MET A 156 12.72 -14.25 -5.99
CA MET A 156 13.39 -13.09 -6.56
C MET A 156 14.61 -12.63 -5.73
N GLY A 157 14.82 -13.21 -4.54
CA GLY A 157 15.89 -12.84 -3.62
C GLY A 157 15.73 -11.42 -3.05
N ILE A 158 14.50 -10.94 -2.90
CA ILE A 158 14.24 -9.58 -2.42
C ILE A 158 14.61 -9.47 -0.94
N ASP A 159 15.38 -8.42 -0.61
CA ASP A 159 15.84 -8.14 0.77
C ASP A 159 15.32 -6.79 1.31
N SER A 160 14.51 -6.08 0.52
CA SER A 160 13.89 -4.82 0.91
C SER A 160 12.65 -4.52 0.08
N LEU A 161 11.63 -3.99 0.73
CA LEU A 161 10.41 -3.53 0.07
C LEU A 161 10.24 -2.03 0.22
N ILE A 162 10.13 -1.36 -0.92
CA ILE A 162 9.64 0.02 -1.00
C ILE A 162 8.13 -0.09 -1.15
N VAL A 163 7.39 0.42 -0.18
CA VAL A 163 5.92 0.25 -0.14
C VAL A 163 5.24 1.57 -0.44
N CYS A 164 4.31 1.54 -1.39
CA CYS A 164 3.37 2.63 -1.64
C CYS A 164 1.96 2.04 -1.79
N GLY A 165 0.93 2.88 -1.72
CA GLY A 165 -0.44 2.42 -1.88
C GLY A 165 -1.42 2.98 -0.88
N GLU A 166 -2.52 2.27 -0.73
CA GLU A 166 -3.62 2.64 0.15
C GLU A 166 -4.13 1.44 0.95
N SER A 167 -4.80 1.65 2.08
CA SER A 167 -4.79 2.88 2.86
C SER A 167 -3.69 2.77 3.90
N THR A 168 -3.12 3.91 4.29
CA THR A 168 -2.04 3.96 5.29
C THR A 168 -2.40 3.22 6.57
N SER A 169 -3.63 3.39 7.07
CA SER A 169 -4.11 2.77 8.31
C SER A 169 -4.60 1.32 8.15
N GLY A 170 -4.70 0.82 6.92
CA GLY A 170 -5.28 -0.48 6.59
C GLY A 170 -4.28 -1.40 5.90
N CYS A 171 -4.48 -1.62 4.60
CA CYS A 171 -3.72 -2.58 3.80
C CYS A 171 -2.22 -2.27 3.76
N VAL A 172 -1.82 -0.99 3.71
CA VAL A 172 -0.40 -0.61 3.75
C VAL A 172 0.21 -1.03 5.08
N ARG A 173 -0.36 -0.60 6.21
CA ARG A 173 0.15 -0.96 7.54
C ARG A 173 0.18 -2.48 7.74
N ALA A 174 -0.89 -3.18 7.37
CA ALA A 174 -0.96 -4.63 7.51
C ALA A 174 0.14 -5.33 6.71
N SER A 175 0.34 -4.92 5.46
CA SER A 175 1.38 -5.51 4.60
C SER A 175 2.79 -5.15 5.05
N VAL A 176 3.03 -3.94 5.58
CA VAL A 176 4.35 -3.54 6.10
C VAL A 176 4.72 -4.34 7.35
N VAL A 177 3.76 -4.59 8.24
CA VAL A 177 3.97 -5.43 9.43
C VAL A 177 4.28 -6.88 9.02
N ASP A 178 3.52 -7.44 8.09
CA ASP A 178 3.77 -8.80 7.61
C ASP A 178 5.09 -8.89 6.85
N ALA A 179 5.40 -7.92 5.99
CA ALA A 179 6.69 -7.83 5.29
C ALA A 179 7.85 -7.94 6.28
N TYR A 180 7.86 -7.08 7.31
CA TYR A 180 8.88 -7.14 8.35
C TYR A 180 8.93 -8.50 9.07
N SER A 181 7.77 -9.12 9.32
CA SER A 181 7.67 -10.40 10.02
C SER A 181 8.19 -11.58 9.18
N TYR A 182 8.15 -11.49 7.85
CA TYR A 182 8.67 -12.49 6.93
C TYR A 182 10.16 -12.32 6.60
N GLY A 183 10.77 -11.20 7.00
CA GLY A 183 12.18 -10.86 6.76
C GLY A 183 12.42 -10.09 5.47
#